data_AF-A0A425VXI1-F1
#
_entry.id   AF-A0A425VXI1-F1
#
_cell.length_a   1.000
_cell.length_b   1.000
_cell.length_c   1.000
_cell.angle_alpha   90.00
_cell.angle_beta   90.00
_cell.angle_gamma   90.00
#
_symmetry.space_group_name_H-M   'P 1'
#
loop_
_entity.id
_entity.type
_entity.pdbx_description
1 polymer ?
#
loop_
_entity_poly.entity_id
_entity_poly.type
_entity_poly.pdbx_seq_one_letter_code
_entity_poly.pdbx_strand_id
1 'polypeptide(L)'
;MAGRTKGRFAARGRVAKAAAAAALGFALALGSAGVASAMPAYNRAVSVEQPDGSTAKITTHGDEWFHYATNADGVVVQRDPSDGSWRQVVGSGSSLQLGSAAEDATDAGAISADDLSESSARVAYYALAGQTYTGKTASDATTSAPITVSSLQKTQATAATTAKTTKKSVLMRTAAQSTTSTTTSIPLLTIVVGFSDEPYSTSYDWNKTFFTGDYSVSSLYRISSEGKFTWTPATESSAYGVGGNTNTADKANDGVVHVTVDHTYGNPDPFGNQDPDYVKDMEDAIQAAAQYVDFSQYDTDGDGKVEANELGLGVVFAGYEAATGVIPTGHHGIWSHQYSFTEEVGSPYEVSTPSGGKVGIVRYIVQSENESMSEGEQHQSGIGALGHELGHFLGMPDLYSTTSDSGAWDNYSTMYLSIMDYGSYGKTTSGEYRPTFFDPYDRYPLGYITPEEITKDGTYTATSETDSAGYKSYIIKVSDTEYYLIENRQ
;
A
#
# COMPACT_ATOMS: atom_id res chain seq x y z
N MET A 1 -68.87 -59.00 -6.84
CA MET A 1 -68.59 -57.94 -7.84
C MET A 1 -67.32 -57.21 -7.42
N ALA A 2 -66.51 -56.82 -8.40
CA ALA A 2 -65.15 -56.24 -8.37
C ALA A 2 -64.88 -55.16 -7.29
N GLY A 3 -63.66 -54.84 -6.83
CA GLY A 3 -62.29 -55.25 -7.17
C GLY A 3 -61.26 -54.28 -6.54
N ARG A 4 -60.05 -54.81 -6.20
CA ARG A 4 -58.70 -54.20 -6.08
C ARG A 4 -58.51 -52.83 -5.37
N THR A 5 -57.93 -52.72 -4.15
CA THR A 5 -56.55 -52.89 -3.61
C THR A 5 -55.64 -51.64 -3.58
N LYS A 6 -54.95 -51.50 -2.41
CA LYS A 6 -53.63 -50.88 -2.07
C LYS A 6 -53.74 -49.63 -1.18
N GLY A 7 -52.94 -49.42 -0.13
CA GLY A 7 -51.83 -50.17 0.47
C GLY A 7 -51.24 -49.32 1.62
N ARG A 8 -50.92 -49.95 2.76
CA ARG A 8 -50.30 -49.34 3.95
C ARG A 8 -48.77 -49.25 3.76
N PHE A 9 -48.16 -48.15 4.19
CA PHE A 9 -46.71 -48.08 4.45
C PHE A 9 -46.45 -47.65 5.90
N ALA A 10 -45.55 -48.39 6.54
CA ALA A 10 -45.09 -48.22 7.92
C ALA A 10 -43.71 -47.54 7.95
N ALA A 11 -43.42 -46.96 9.12
CA ALA A 11 -42.25 -46.18 9.48
C ALA A 11 -40.88 -46.89 9.33
N ARG A 12 -39.84 -46.10 9.04
CA ARG A 12 -38.49 -46.14 9.64
C ARG A 12 -37.64 -44.99 9.09
N GLY A 13 -37.00 -44.24 9.97
CA GLY A 13 -36.01 -43.23 9.60
C GLY A 13 -35.45 -42.48 10.81
N ARG A 14 -34.36 -43.00 11.38
CA ARG A 14 -33.40 -42.19 12.16
C ARG A 14 -32.03 -42.37 11.54
N VAL A 15 -31.26 -41.29 11.64
CA VAL A 15 -29.79 -41.14 11.63
C VAL A 15 -29.22 -40.36 10.43
N ALA A 16 -28.48 -39.32 10.84
CA ALA A 16 -27.45 -38.55 10.15
C ALA A 16 -27.88 -37.52 9.10
N LYS A 17 -27.74 -36.24 9.48
CA LYS A 17 -26.97 -35.24 8.72
C LYS A 17 -26.77 -33.99 9.59
N ALA A 18 -25.61 -33.92 10.25
CA ALA A 18 -25.00 -32.69 10.71
C ALA A 18 -23.65 -32.60 9.97
N ALA A 19 -23.59 -31.71 8.99
CA ALA A 19 -22.41 -31.17 8.31
C ALA A 19 -22.90 -30.57 6.98
N ALA A 20 -23.34 -29.32 7.04
CA ALA A 20 -23.46 -28.47 5.87
C ALA A 20 -22.88 -27.12 6.27
N ALA A 21 -21.55 -27.04 6.30
CA ALA A 21 -20.86 -25.77 6.15
C ALA A 21 -21.13 -25.33 4.71
N ALA A 22 -22.17 -24.50 4.55
CA ALA A 22 -22.48 -23.89 3.27
C ALA A 22 -21.46 -22.77 3.05
N ALA A 23 -20.41 -23.08 2.29
CA ALA A 23 -19.58 -22.07 1.64
C ALA A 23 -20.44 -21.38 0.57
N LEU A 24 -21.20 -20.35 0.95
CA LEU A 24 -21.72 -19.38 -0.02
C LEU A 24 -20.65 -18.31 -0.20
N GLY A 25 -19.80 -18.49 -1.20
CA GLY A 25 -19.02 -17.39 -1.75
C GLY A 25 -19.95 -16.52 -2.57
N PHE A 26 -20.32 -15.35 -2.05
CA PHE A 26 -21.05 -14.34 -2.78
C PHE A 26 -20.05 -13.25 -3.20
N ALA A 27 -19.88 -13.06 -4.51
CA ALA A 27 -19.11 -11.95 -5.05
C ALA A 27 -19.98 -10.69 -4.92
N LEU A 28 -19.74 -9.88 -3.89
CA LEU A 28 -20.29 -8.53 -3.85
C LEU A 28 -19.51 -7.67 -4.85
N ALA A 29 -20.22 -7.11 -5.82
CA ALA A 29 -19.76 -5.94 -6.56
C ALA A 29 -19.98 -4.71 -5.67
N LEU A 30 -19.00 -4.41 -4.83
CA LEU A 30 -18.97 -3.14 -4.09
C LEU A 30 -18.64 -2.03 -5.10
N GLY A 31 -19.40 -0.93 -5.03
CA GLY A 31 -19.17 0.24 -5.85
C GLY A 31 -17.78 0.81 -5.55
N SER A 32 -17.02 1.05 -6.62
CA SER A 32 -15.68 1.64 -6.59
C SER A 32 -15.74 3.07 -6.06
N ALA A 33 -15.38 3.26 -4.78
CA ALA A 33 -14.79 4.52 -4.35
C ALA A 33 -13.46 4.69 -5.10
N GLY A 34 -13.15 5.92 -5.54
CA GLY A 34 -11.87 6.21 -6.18
C GLY A 34 -10.72 5.76 -5.29
N VAL A 35 -9.71 5.12 -5.87
CA VAL A 35 -8.55 4.65 -5.13
C VAL A 35 -7.52 5.78 -5.14
N ALA A 36 -7.24 6.40 -4.00
CA ALA A 36 -5.89 6.91 -3.85
C ALA A 36 -4.96 5.67 -3.74
N SER A 37 -3.70 5.88 -4.05
CA SER A 37 -2.68 4.84 -4.17
C SER A 37 -1.45 5.27 -3.39
N ALA A 38 -1.62 5.99 -2.28
CA ALA A 38 -0.53 6.44 -1.45
C ALA A 38 -0.97 6.59 0.00
N MET A 39 -0.02 6.45 0.92
CA MET A 39 -0.27 6.75 2.31
C MET A 39 -0.68 8.23 2.52
N PRO A 40 -1.58 8.52 3.48
CA PRO A 40 -1.99 9.89 3.76
C PRO A 40 -0.84 10.69 4.36
N ALA A 41 -0.87 12.01 4.26
CA ALA A 41 0.11 12.88 4.91
C ALA A 41 0.14 12.67 6.43
N TYR A 42 1.29 12.74 7.07
CA TYR A 42 1.39 12.62 8.52
C TYR A 42 0.60 13.73 9.24
N ASN A 43 -0.52 13.35 9.87
CA ASN A 43 -1.52 14.28 10.41
C ASN A 43 -1.16 14.93 11.75
N ARG A 44 0.12 14.99 12.11
CA ARG A 44 0.56 15.68 13.33
C ARG A 44 1.50 16.81 13.00
N ALA A 45 1.41 17.86 13.81
CA ALA A 45 2.29 19.00 13.69
C ALA A 45 3.75 18.59 13.93
N VAL A 46 4.60 18.96 12.97
CA VAL A 46 6.06 18.85 13.03
C VAL A 46 6.66 20.23 13.26
N SER A 47 7.70 20.29 14.08
CA SER A 47 8.49 21.50 14.27
C SER A 47 9.57 21.62 13.20
N VAL A 48 9.60 22.76 12.51
CA VAL A 48 10.58 23.08 11.46
C VAL A 48 11.33 24.36 11.84
N GLU A 49 12.64 24.39 11.60
CA GLU A 49 13.45 25.62 11.74
C GLU A 49 13.30 26.49 10.49
N GLN A 50 13.07 27.77 10.70
CA GLN A 50 13.08 28.80 9.65
C GLN A 50 14.52 29.23 9.35
N PRO A 51 14.81 29.83 8.18
CA PRO A 51 16.15 30.30 7.84
C PRO A 51 16.78 31.31 8.83
N ASP A 52 15.96 31.99 9.64
CA ASP A 52 16.41 32.92 10.68
C ASP A 52 16.66 32.28 12.06
N GLY A 53 16.47 30.95 12.17
CA GLY A 53 16.62 30.15 13.39
C GLY A 53 15.40 30.13 14.30
N SER A 54 14.30 30.80 13.93
CA SER A 54 13.01 30.63 14.61
C SER A 54 12.38 29.28 14.25
N THR A 55 11.30 28.89 14.95
CA THR A 55 10.64 27.59 14.71
C THR A 55 9.16 27.75 14.45
N ALA A 56 8.66 27.10 13.40
CA ALA A 56 7.24 27.01 13.10
C ALA A 56 6.71 25.59 13.38
N LYS A 57 5.40 25.47 13.61
CA LYS A 57 4.70 24.18 13.67
C LYS A 57 3.88 24.01 12.41
N ILE A 58 4.18 22.98 11.64
CA ILE A 58 3.56 22.72 10.34
C ILE A 58 2.88 21.35 10.39
N THR A 59 1.64 21.28 9.92
CA THR A 59 0.93 20.01 9.73
C THR A 59 0.67 19.85 8.24
N THR A 60 1.12 18.75 7.66
CA THR A 60 0.83 18.40 6.26
C THR A 60 -0.50 17.63 6.21
N HIS A 61 -1.28 17.88 5.18
CA HIS A 61 -2.60 17.30 4.95
C HIS A 61 -2.71 16.79 3.53
N GLY A 62 -3.67 15.90 3.30
CA GLY A 62 -3.96 15.35 1.99
C GLY A 62 -3.13 14.11 1.67
N ASP A 63 -2.88 13.92 0.38
CA ASP A 63 -2.30 12.72 -0.18
C ASP A 63 -1.41 13.05 -1.39
N GLU A 64 -1.09 12.03 -2.17
CA GLU A 64 -0.22 12.12 -3.33
C GLU A 64 -0.82 12.91 -4.48
N TRP A 65 -2.17 12.95 -4.59
CA TRP A 65 -2.86 13.72 -5.61
C TRP A 65 -2.90 15.20 -5.26
N PHE A 66 -3.20 15.52 -4.00
CA PHE A 66 -3.20 16.89 -3.51
C PHE A 66 -2.83 16.96 -2.03
N HIS A 67 -1.80 17.72 -1.73
CA HIS A 67 -1.38 18.01 -0.37
C HIS A 67 -1.12 19.49 -0.14
N TYR A 68 -1.30 19.89 1.11
CA TYR A 68 -1.06 21.24 1.58
C TYR A 68 -0.60 21.22 3.02
N ALA A 69 -0.08 22.35 3.49
CA ALA A 69 0.39 22.48 4.86
C ALA A 69 -0.37 23.59 5.60
N THR A 70 -0.56 23.43 6.90
CA THR A 70 -1.08 24.49 7.78
C THR A 70 -0.18 24.75 8.97
N ASN A 71 -0.18 25.99 9.46
CA ASN A 71 0.45 26.32 10.74
C ASN A 71 -0.44 25.91 11.95
N ALA A 72 -0.01 26.25 13.16
CA ALA A 72 -0.72 25.95 14.41
C ALA A 72 -2.11 26.63 14.53
N ASP A 73 -2.34 27.70 13.78
CA ASP A 73 -3.62 28.44 13.76
C ASP A 73 -4.57 27.90 12.66
N GLY A 74 -4.16 26.88 11.91
CA GLY A 74 -4.93 26.31 10.80
C GLY A 74 -4.87 27.15 9.51
N VAL A 75 -3.96 28.14 9.45
CA VAL A 75 -3.70 28.92 8.24
C VAL A 75 -2.88 28.11 7.26
N VAL A 76 -3.26 28.11 5.98
CA VAL A 76 -2.47 27.47 4.93
C VAL A 76 -1.12 28.16 4.79
N VAL A 77 -0.07 27.36 4.74
CA VAL A 77 1.30 27.81 4.56
C VAL A 77 1.94 27.11 3.37
N GLN A 78 2.93 27.73 2.75
CA GLN A 78 3.72 27.15 1.68
C GLN A 78 5.19 27.49 1.88
N ARG A 79 6.06 26.58 1.45
CA ARG A 79 7.50 26.79 1.48
C ARG A 79 7.94 27.66 0.30
N ASP A 80 8.62 28.76 0.59
CA ASP A 80 9.18 29.67 -0.40
C ASP A 80 10.40 29.01 -1.05
N PRO A 81 10.41 28.76 -2.37
CA PRO A 81 11.52 28.11 -3.05
C PRO A 81 12.77 29.00 -3.12
N SER A 82 12.66 30.30 -2.85
CA SER A 82 13.78 31.24 -2.96
C SER A 82 14.71 31.25 -1.75
N ASP A 83 14.15 31.02 -0.55
CA ASP A 83 14.89 31.06 0.72
C ASP A 83 14.62 29.84 1.63
N GLY A 84 13.67 28.98 1.27
CA GLY A 84 13.29 27.79 2.01
C GLY A 84 12.40 28.04 3.23
N SER A 85 11.97 29.29 3.47
CA SER A 85 11.11 29.65 4.61
C SER A 85 9.66 29.20 4.43
N TRP A 86 9.01 28.82 5.51
CA TRP A 86 7.56 28.56 5.53
C TRP A 86 6.81 29.87 5.74
N ARG A 87 5.92 30.22 4.80
CA ARG A 87 5.17 31.48 4.81
C ARG A 87 3.66 31.23 4.75
N GLN A 88 2.88 32.11 5.36
CA GLN A 88 1.42 32.11 5.25
C GLN A 88 1.01 32.34 3.80
N VAL A 89 -0.06 31.69 3.35
CA VAL A 89 -0.65 31.93 2.03
C VAL A 89 -1.83 32.88 2.18
N VAL A 90 -1.82 33.97 1.43
CA VAL A 90 -2.87 35.00 1.47
C VAL A 90 -3.47 35.23 0.09
N GLY A 91 -4.74 35.64 0.02
CA GLY A 91 -5.44 35.95 -1.21
C GLY A 91 -6.70 35.12 -1.42
N SER A 92 -7.06 34.86 -2.68
CA SER A 92 -8.25 34.06 -3.01
C SER A 92 -8.18 33.47 -4.42
N GLY A 93 -8.69 32.26 -4.61
CA GLY A 93 -8.79 31.61 -5.92
C GLY A 93 -7.43 31.52 -6.61
N SER A 94 -7.35 31.96 -7.86
CA SER A 94 -6.09 31.95 -8.63
C SER A 94 -5.11 33.08 -8.27
N SER A 95 -5.41 33.90 -7.25
CA SER A 95 -4.60 35.07 -6.86
C SER A 95 -4.01 34.90 -5.47
N LEU A 96 -3.32 33.77 -5.26
CA LEU A 96 -2.58 33.48 -4.03
C LEU A 96 -1.16 34.05 -4.08
N GLN A 97 -0.62 34.38 -2.91
CA GLN A 97 0.72 34.92 -2.73
C GLN A 97 1.27 34.52 -1.36
N LEU A 98 2.60 34.49 -1.23
CA LEU A 98 3.28 34.27 0.04
C LEU A 98 3.23 35.55 0.88
N GLY A 99 2.83 35.42 2.14
CA GLY A 99 2.74 36.48 3.14
C GLY A 99 3.87 36.45 4.16
N SER A 100 3.51 36.76 5.41
CA SER A 100 4.40 36.74 6.58
C SER A 100 4.89 35.31 6.90
N ALA A 101 5.83 35.18 7.85
CA ALA A 101 6.33 33.86 8.24
C ALA A 101 5.21 33.02 8.89
N ALA A 102 5.32 31.69 8.80
CA ALA A 102 4.30 30.75 9.24
C ALA A 102 3.97 30.88 10.75
N GLU A 103 4.95 31.26 11.56
CA GLU A 103 4.86 31.44 13.01
C GLU A 103 4.44 32.84 13.46
N ASP A 104 4.36 33.80 12.53
CA ASP A 104 3.86 35.14 12.81
C ASP A 104 2.35 35.14 13.07
N ALA A 105 1.83 36.26 13.59
CA ALA A 105 0.40 36.46 13.72
C ALA A 105 -0.31 36.31 12.37
N THR A 106 -1.54 35.76 12.39
CA THR A 106 -2.32 35.52 11.18
C THR A 106 -2.47 36.78 10.32
N ASP A 107 -2.05 36.69 9.07
CA ASP A 107 -2.17 37.76 8.10
C ASP A 107 -3.63 38.10 7.78
N ALA A 108 -3.89 39.36 7.50
CA ALA A 108 -5.17 39.77 6.94
C ALA A 108 -5.32 39.18 5.52
N GLY A 109 -6.33 38.32 5.34
CA GLY A 109 -6.56 37.62 4.07
C GLY A 109 -5.79 36.30 3.93
N ALA A 110 -5.23 35.78 5.02
CA ALA A 110 -4.77 34.41 5.11
C ALA A 110 -5.90 33.42 4.78
N ILE A 111 -5.55 32.37 4.03
CA ILE A 111 -6.51 31.36 3.57
C ILE A 111 -6.54 30.14 4.49
N SER A 112 -7.66 29.42 4.44
CA SER A 112 -7.90 28.15 5.13
C SER A 112 -7.92 26.98 4.15
N ALA A 113 -8.01 25.75 4.66
CA ALA A 113 -8.14 24.54 3.84
C ALA A 113 -9.35 24.58 2.89
N ASP A 114 -10.49 25.12 3.34
CA ASP A 114 -11.71 25.21 2.54
C ASP A 114 -11.52 26.10 1.29
N ASP A 115 -10.59 27.06 1.33
CA ASP A 115 -10.25 27.92 0.19
C ASP A 115 -9.47 27.17 -0.93
N LEU A 116 -8.98 25.96 -0.64
CA LEU A 116 -8.29 25.05 -1.57
C LEU A 116 -9.23 24.00 -2.19
N SER A 117 -10.53 24.06 -1.91
CA SER A 117 -11.56 23.19 -2.50
C SER A 117 -11.61 23.27 -4.03
N GLU A 118 -11.37 24.45 -4.59
CA GLU A 118 -11.41 24.72 -6.03
C GLU A 118 -10.07 24.44 -6.70
N SER A 119 -10.08 23.73 -7.84
CA SER A 119 -8.85 23.39 -8.59
C SER A 119 -7.98 24.61 -8.94
N SER A 120 -8.60 25.78 -9.19
CA SER A 120 -7.86 27.01 -9.50
C SER A 120 -7.00 27.52 -8.33
N ALA A 121 -7.44 27.31 -7.09
CA ALA A 121 -6.68 27.64 -5.90
C ALA A 121 -5.54 26.64 -5.68
N ARG A 122 -5.77 25.35 -5.92
CA ARG A 122 -4.73 24.30 -5.87
C ARG A 122 -3.59 24.57 -6.85
N VAL A 123 -3.92 24.92 -8.09
CA VAL A 123 -2.92 25.32 -9.10
C VAL A 123 -2.11 26.53 -8.63
N ALA A 124 -2.76 27.56 -8.08
CA ALA A 124 -2.06 28.73 -7.57
C ALA A 124 -1.17 28.39 -6.35
N TYR A 125 -1.63 27.52 -5.45
CA TYR A 125 -0.90 27.08 -4.27
C TYR A 125 0.39 26.31 -4.62
N TYR A 126 0.34 25.35 -5.55
CA TYR A 126 1.53 24.63 -6.02
C TYR A 126 2.52 25.56 -6.73
N ALA A 127 2.00 26.51 -7.52
CA ALA A 127 2.84 27.49 -8.21
C ALA A 127 3.66 28.38 -7.26
N LEU A 128 3.20 28.61 -6.02
CA LEU A 128 3.97 29.33 -5.00
C LEU A 128 5.25 28.59 -4.58
N ALA A 129 5.25 27.26 -4.62
CA ALA A 129 6.44 26.42 -4.41
C ALA A 129 7.25 26.18 -5.70
N GLY A 130 6.85 26.77 -6.83
CA GLY A 130 7.44 26.48 -8.14
C GLY A 130 7.06 25.11 -8.70
N GLN A 131 6.02 24.48 -8.17
CA GLN A 131 5.52 23.17 -8.59
C GLN A 131 4.30 23.30 -9.53
N THR A 132 3.92 22.18 -10.16
CA THR A 132 2.73 22.12 -11.02
C THR A 132 1.71 21.14 -10.45
N TYR A 133 0.49 21.60 -10.21
CA TYR A 133 -0.62 20.71 -9.88
C TYR A 133 -1.23 20.12 -11.16
N THR A 134 -1.27 18.79 -11.28
CA THR A 134 -1.77 18.11 -12.49
C THR A 134 -3.29 18.07 -12.60
N GLY A 135 -4.00 18.28 -11.50
CA GLY A 135 -5.45 18.15 -11.46
C GLY A 135 -5.95 16.71 -11.40
N LYS A 136 -5.04 15.72 -11.37
CA LYS A 136 -5.39 14.33 -11.07
C LYS A 136 -5.94 14.22 -9.65
N THR A 137 -6.83 13.27 -9.43
CA THR A 137 -7.50 12.97 -8.17
C THR A 137 -7.54 11.47 -7.96
N ALA A 138 -7.84 11.02 -6.74
CA ALA A 138 -8.11 9.60 -6.45
C ALA A 138 -9.18 8.95 -7.37
N SER A 139 -10.06 9.75 -7.98
CA SER A 139 -11.06 9.24 -8.94
C SER A 139 -10.49 8.88 -10.32
N ASP A 140 -9.28 9.36 -10.63
CA ASP A 140 -8.58 9.12 -11.89
C ASP A 140 -7.73 7.85 -11.87
N ALA A 141 -7.46 7.29 -10.69
CA ALA A 141 -6.70 6.06 -10.54
C ALA A 141 -7.49 4.84 -11.06
N THR A 142 -6.81 3.91 -11.73
CA THR A 142 -7.51 2.74 -12.27
C THR A 142 -7.84 1.73 -11.17
N THR A 143 -9.12 1.37 -11.08
CA THR A 143 -9.56 0.35 -10.13
C THR A 143 -9.25 -1.04 -10.66
N SER A 144 -8.34 -1.73 -9.98
CA SER A 144 -8.09 -3.15 -10.22
C SER A 144 -9.06 -4.01 -9.40
N ALA A 145 -9.51 -5.13 -9.97
CA ALA A 145 -10.31 -6.09 -9.21
C ALA A 145 -9.49 -6.63 -8.02
N PRO A 146 -10.10 -6.78 -6.83
CA PRO A 146 -9.37 -7.27 -5.66
C PRO A 146 -8.75 -8.66 -5.88
N ILE A 147 -7.50 -8.82 -5.46
CA ILE A 147 -6.75 -10.08 -5.56
C ILE A 147 -7.09 -10.95 -4.35
N THR A 148 -8.19 -11.70 -4.46
CA THR A 148 -8.67 -12.56 -3.38
C THR A 148 -7.78 -13.80 -3.17
N VAL A 149 -7.80 -14.36 -1.95
CA VAL A 149 -7.16 -15.67 -1.67
C VAL A 149 -7.66 -16.76 -2.63
N SER A 150 -8.95 -16.72 -2.97
CA SER A 150 -9.56 -17.72 -3.86
C SER A 150 -9.12 -17.58 -5.32
N SER A 151 -8.89 -16.36 -5.82
CA SER A 151 -8.37 -16.15 -7.19
C SER A 151 -6.92 -16.61 -7.27
N LEU A 152 -6.09 -16.26 -6.29
CA LEU A 152 -4.69 -16.72 -6.22
C LEU A 152 -4.58 -18.25 -6.21
N GLN A 153 -5.37 -18.92 -5.37
CA GLN A 153 -5.38 -20.39 -5.31
C GLN A 153 -5.76 -21.03 -6.66
N LYS A 154 -6.69 -20.42 -7.41
CA LYS A 154 -7.08 -20.90 -8.75
C LYS A 154 -5.96 -20.72 -9.76
N THR A 155 -5.31 -19.55 -9.78
CA THR A 155 -4.19 -19.27 -10.69
C THR A 155 -3.02 -20.22 -10.40
N GLN A 156 -2.62 -20.35 -9.14
CA GLN A 156 -1.51 -21.23 -8.73
C GLN A 156 -1.79 -22.71 -8.99
N ALA A 157 -3.02 -23.18 -8.78
CA ALA A 157 -3.41 -24.55 -9.13
C ALA A 157 -3.35 -24.83 -10.65
N THR A 158 -3.69 -23.82 -11.46
CA THR A 158 -3.62 -23.88 -12.92
C THR A 158 -2.16 -23.95 -13.37
N ALA A 159 -1.30 -23.04 -12.89
CA ALA A 159 0.14 -23.04 -13.16
C ALA A 159 0.81 -24.38 -12.79
N ALA A 160 0.48 -24.93 -11.61
CA ALA A 160 0.98 -26.24 -11.17
C ALA A 160 0.54 -27.40 -12.09
N THR A 161 -0.64 -27.31 -12.70
CA THR A 161 -1.15 -28.31 -13.65
C THR A 161 -0.48 -28.18 -15.01
N THR A 162 -0.25 -26.96 -15.49
CA THR A 162 0.49 -26.66 -16.72
C THR A 162 1.94 -27.15 -16.60
N ALA A 163 2.64 -26.83 -15.50
CA ALA A 163 4.01 -27.29 -15.24
C ALA A 163 4.14 -28.82 -15.18
N LYS A 164 3.14 -29.53 -14.64
CA LYS A 164 3.08 -31.01 -14.65
C LYS A 164 2.86 -31.59 -16.05
N THR A 165 2.24 -30.84 -16.95
CA THR A 165 1.96 -31.26 -18.32
C THR A 165 3.16 -31.02 -19.24
N THR A 166 3.91 -29.93 -19.04
CA THR A 166 5.18 -29.66 -19.75
C THR A 166 6.34 -30.53 -19.26
N LYS A 167 6.40 -30.87 -17.96
CA LYS A 167 7.40 -31.82 -17.42
C LYS A 167 7.05 -33.31 -17.62
N LYS A 168 5.94 -33.63 -18.28
CA LYS A 168 5.46 -35.00 -18.54
C LYS A 168 6.22 -35.73 -19.67
N SER A 169 7.47 -35.37 -19.93
CA SER A 169 8.45 -36.22 -20.62
C SER A 169 9.36 -37.02 -19.67
N VAL A 170 9.30 -36.84 -18.34
CA VAL A 170 10.09 -37.65 -17.39
C VAL A 170 9.28 -38.11 -16.18
N LEU A 171 8.80 -39.35 -16.29
CA LEU A 171 8.39 -40.35 -15.29
C LEU A 171 7.30 -40.06 -14.23
N MET A 172 6.66 -41.19 -13.86
CA MET A 172 5.40 -41.36 -13.16
C MET A 172 5.46 -41.39 -11.62
N ARG A 173 4.35 -40.92 -11.03
CA ARG A 173 3.66 -41.35 -9.78
C ARG A 173 4.36 -41.09 -8.43
N THR A 174 3.67 -40.39 -7.52
CA THR A 174 2.89 -40.99 -6.40
C THR A 174 1.98 -39.92 -5.76
N ALA A 175 0.80 -40.35 -5.29
CA ALA A 175 -0.23 -39.55 -4.64
C ALA A 175 0.04 -39.33 -3.15
N ALA A 176 -0.38 -38.19 -2.60
CA ALA A 176 -1.04 -38.11 -1.29
C ALA A 176 -1.64 -36.71 -1.08
N GLN A 177 -2.92 -36.72 -0.74
CA GLN A 177 -3.71 -35.61 -0.26
C GLN A 177 -3.20 -35.24 1.14
N SER A 178 -2.71 -34.01 1.31
CA SER A 178 -2.47 -33.39 2.62
C SER A 178 -3.26 -32.10 2.65
N THR A 179 -4.36 -32.07 3.40
CA THR A 179 -5.07 -30.84 3.77
C THR A 179 -4.36 -30.14 4.93
N THR A 180 -3.06 -29.91 4.77
CA THR A 180 -2.39 -28.81 5.45
C THR A 180 -2.82 -27.57 4.71
N SER A 181 -3.54 -26.66 5.36
CA SER A 181 -3.83 -25.33 4.78
C SER A 181 -2.50 -24.65 4.49
N THR A 182 -1.99 -24.81 3.27
CA THR A 182 -0.82 -24.08 2.81
C THR A 182 -1.27 -22.63 2.65
N THR A 183 -0.71 -21.74 3.48
CA THR A 183 -0.84 -20.30 3.31
C THR A 183 -0.59 -19.96 1.84
N THR A 184 -1.55 -19.28 1.21
CA THR A 184 -1.39 -18.78 -0.15
C THR A 184 -0.37 -17.65 -0.12
N SER A 185 0.55 -17.59 -1.07
CA SER A 185 1.57 -16.54 -1.09
C SER A 185 1.82 -16.00 -2.48
N ILE A 186 2.29 -14.75 -2.52
CA ILE A 186 2.85 -14.11 -3.70
C ILE A 186 4.31 -13.75 -3.37
N PRO A 187 5.28 -14.06 -4.24
CA PRO A 187 6.63 -13.53 -4.14
C PRO A 187 6.63 -11.99 -4.11
N LEU A 188 7.48 -11.38 -3.28
CA LEU A 188 7.73 -9.96 -3.24
C LEU A 188 9.23 -9.75 -3.47
N LEU A 189 9.55 -8.95 -4.47
CA LEU A 189 10.90 -8.44 -4.72
C LEU A 189 10.96 -6.99 -4.25
N THR A 190 12.00 -6.63 -3.49
CA THR A 190 12.26 -5.24 -3.12
C THR A 190 13.58 -4.76 -3.69
N ILE A 191 13.54 -3.70 -4.50
CA ILE A 191 14.73 -3.08 -5.09
C ILE A 191 15.09 -1.83 -4.26
N VAL A 192 16.23 -1.84 -3.59
CA VAL A 192 16.75 -0.69 -2.85
C VAL A 192 17.70 0.09 -3.76
N VAL A 193 17.41 1.37 -3.99
CA VAL A 193 18.04 2.19 -5.02
C VAL A 193 18.79 3.34 -4.38
N GLY A 194 20.06 3.47 -4.75
CA GLY A 194 20.90 4.61 -4.38
C GLY A 194 21.22 5.43 -5.61
N PHE A 195 21.32 6.74 -5.42
CA PHE A 195 21.67 7.71 -6.45
C PHE A 195 23.08 8.23 -6.21
N SER A 196 23.64 8.95 -7.19
CA SER A 196 25.01 9.48 -7.10
C SER A 196 25.18 10.54 -6.00
N ASP A 197 24.11 11.28 -5.67
CA ASP A 197 24.04 12.32 -4.65
C ASP A 197 23.26 11.91 -3.38
N GLU A 198 22.53 10.78 -3.42
CA GLU A 198 21.80 10.21 -2.27
C GLU A 198 22.03 8.68 -2.21
N PRO A 199 23.09 8.21 -1.53
CA PRO A 199 23.37 6.78 -1.40
C PRO A 199 22.42 6.10 -0.39
N TYR A 200 22.03 4.85 -0.66
CA TYR A 200 21.29 4.05 0.31
C TYR A 200 22.12 3.68 1.55
N SER A 201 21.45 3.36 2.66
CA SER A 201 22.06 2.89 3.90
C SER A 201 22.77 1.55 3.74
N THR A 202 24.00 1.49 4.23
CA THR A 202 24.83 0.26 4.19
C THR A 202 24.48 -0.75 5.29
N SER A 203 23.52 -0.43 6.16
CA SER A 203 23.30 -1.16 7.42
C SER A 203 21.85 -1.60 7.68
N TYR A 204 20.89 -1.10 6.91
CA TYR A 204 19.49 -1.49 7.09
C TYR A 204 19.24 -2.92 6.62
N ASP A 205 18.58 -3.70 7.48
CA ASP A 205 18.20 -5.08 7.21
C ASP A 205 16.77 -5.12 6.64
N TRP A 206 16.68 -4.89 5.34
CA TRP A 206 15.41 -4.87 4.62
C TRP A 206 14.73 -6.25 4.60
N ASN A 207 15.48 -7.35 4.57
CA ASN A 207 14.88 -8.68 4.68
C ASN A 207 14.13 -8.86 6.00
N LYS A 208 14.69 -8.36 7.10
CA LYS A 208 14.00 -8.37 8.40
C LYS A 208 12.74 -7.52 8.37
N THR A 209 12.78 -6.33 7.77
CA THR A 209 11.62 -5.44 7.66
C THR A 209 10.50 -6.05 6.79
N PHE A 210 10.84 -6.74 5.70
CA PHE A 210 9.81 -7.26 4.77
C PHE A 210 9.36 -8.70 5.05
N PHE A 211 10.25 -9.56 5.54
CA PHE A 211 10.01 -11.00 5.57
C PHE A 211 10.17 -11.62 6.96
N THR A 212 11.34 -11.46 7.58
CA THR A 212 11.73 -12.34 8.70
C THR A 212 11.47 -11.79 10.09
N GLY A 213 11.24 -10.48 10.23
CA GLY A 213 10.93 -9.86 11.52
C GLY A 213 9.53 -10.22 12.05
N ASP A 214 9.36 -10.14 13.38
CA ASP A 214 8.08 -10.41 14.04
C ASP A 214 6.97 -9.43 13.62
N TYR A 215 7.35 -8.20 13.25
CA TYR A 215 6.49 -7.13 12.74
C TYR A 215 6.84 -6.79 11.29
N SER A 216 7.23 -7.78 10.49
CA SER A 216 7.51 -7.59 9.08
C SER A 216 6.22 -7.43 8.26
N VAL A 217 6.32 -6.95 7.01
CA VAL A 217 5.21 -6.97 6.05
C VAL A 217 4.60 -8.37 5.94
N SER A 218 5.43 -9.40 5.81
CA SER A 218 4.94 -10.79 5.77
C SER A 218 4.17 -11.17 7.03
N SER A 219 4.62 -10.74 8.21
CA SER A 219 3.91 -10.97 9.47
C SER A 219 2.57 -10.22 9.52
N LEU A 220 2.55 -8.94 9.14
CA LEU A 220 1.34 -8.10 9.06
C LEU A 220 0.25 -8.77 8.22
N TYR A 221 0.58 -9.18 6.99
CA TYR A 221 -0.35 -9.81 6.06
C TYR A 221 -0.77 -11.22 6.50
N ARG A 222 0.15 -12.00 7.08
CA ARG A 222 -0.15 -13.32 7.62
C ARG A 222 -1.12 -13.25 8.80
N ILE A 223 -0.91 -12.32 9.72
CA ILE A 223 -1.80 -12.14 10.87
C ILE A 223 -3.15 -11.65 10.35
N SER A 224 -3.19 -10.53 9.63
CA SER A 224 -4.44 -9.94 9.10
C SER A 224 -5.27 -10.89 8.23
N SER A 225 -4.64 -11.90 7.62
CA SER A 225 -5.34 -12.91 6.82
C SER A 225 -5.71 -14.19 7.56
N GLU A 226 -5.57 -14.24 8.89
CA GLU A 226 -5.75 -15.46 9.70
C GLU A 226 -4.88 -16.62 9.18
N GLY A 227 -3.67 -16.31 8.70
CA GLY A 227 -2.73 -17.25 8.11
C GLY A 227 -3.06 -17.73 6.69
N LYS A 228 -4.06 -17.14 6.03
CA LYS A 228 -4.48 -17.54 4.67
C LYS A 228 -3.60 -16.96 3.57
N PHE A 229 -2.98 -15.82 3.80
CA PHE A 229 -2.13 -15.11 2.84
C PHE A 229 -0.83 -14.60 3.47
N THR A 230 0.28 -14.59 2.71
CA THR A 230 1.50 -13.86 3.08
C THR A 230 2.32 -13.50 1.85
N TRP A 231 3.18 -12.49 1.98
CA TRP A 231 4.28 -12.25 1.05
C TRP A 231 5.44 -13.21 1.36
N THR A 232 6.21 -13.57 0.34
CA THR A 232 7.41 -14.41 0.45
C THR A 232 8.57 -13.81 -0.33
N PRO A 233 9.83 -13.98 0.07
CA PRO A 233 10.95 -13.40 -0.66
C PRO A 233 11.04 -13.96 -2.09
N ALA A 234 11.20 -13.07 -3.06
CA ALA A 234 11.54 -13.41 -4.43
C ALA A 234 12.93 -14.08 -4.51
N THR A 235 13.10 -14.97 -5.49
CA THR A 235 14.42 -15.55 -5.82
C THR A 235 15.24 -14.52 -6.58
N GLU A 236 16.45 -14.26 -6.09
CA GLU A 236 17.35 -13.22 -6.58
C GLU A 236 18.82 -13.56 -6.19
N SER A 237 19.81 -12.86 -6.74
CA SER A 237 21.24 -13.14 -6.52
C SER A 237 22.11 -11.95 -6.04
N SER A 238 21.50 -10.82 -5.68
CA SER A 238 22.12 -9.73 -4.94
C SER A 238 22.70 -10.26 -3.63
N ALA A 239 23.83 -9.69 -3.22
CA ALA A 239 24.42 -9.96 -1.92
C ALA A 239 25.48 -8.90 -1.63
N TYR A 240 25.80 -8.70 -0.35
CA TYR A 240 26.90 -7.84 0.06
C TYR A 240 28.20 -8.12 -0.73
N GLY A 241 28.78 -7.06 -1.32
CA GLY A 241 30.03 -7.12 -2.08
C GLY A 241 29.90 -7.63 -3.52
N VAL A 242 28.70 -7.99 -3.98
CA VAL A 242 28.43 -8.37 -5.38
C VAL A 242 27.97 -7.14 -6.16
N GLY A 243 28.57 -6.88 -7.32
CA GLY A 243 28.11 -5.87 -8.27
C GLY A 243 28.00 -4.44 -7.73
N GLY A 244 28.82 -4.08 -6.74
CA GLY A 244 28.83 -2.76 -6.11
C GLY A 244 27.88 -2.61 -4.92
N ASN A 245 27.14 -3.67 -4.55
CA ASN A 245 26.30 -3.68 -3.36
C ASN A 245 27.13 -3.46 -2.09
N THR A 246 26.79 -2.40 -1.35
CA THR A 246 27.48 -1.99 -0.12
C THR A 246 26.71 -2.31 1.16
N ASN A 247 25.48 -2.81 1.07
CA ASN A 247 24.66 -3.13 2.23
C ASN A 247 25.10 -4.46 2.87
N THR A 248 25.46 -4.39 4.15
CA THR A 248 26.04 -5.51 4.91
C THR A 248 25.04 -6.57 5.37
N ALA A 249 23.74 -6.28 5.31
CA ALA A 249 22.68 -7.20 5.68
C ALA A 249 22.21 -8.08 4.51
N ASP A 250 22.36 -7.60 3.27
CA ASP A 250 21.86 -8.23 2.03
C ASP A 250 22.51 -9.60 1.76
N LYS A 251 21.66 -10.59 1.46
CA LYS A 251 22.02 -11.98 1.13
C LYS A 251 21.16 -12.50 -0.03
N ALA A 252 21.81 -13.23 -0.93
CA ALA A 252 21.11 -13.90 -2.03
C ALA A 252 19.89 -14.73 -1.58
N ASN A 253 18.79 -14.58 -2.31
CA ASN A 253 17.46 -15.15 -2.08
C ASN A 253 16.78 -14.68 -0.80
N ASP A 254 17.07 -13.46 -0.36
CA ASP A 254 16.36 -12.82 0.75
C ASP A 254 15.20 -11.91 0.28
N GLY A 255 14.99 -11.81 -1.03
CA GLY A 255 13.95 -11.01 -1.67
C GLY A 255 14.31 -9.53 -1.84
N VAL A 256 15.54 -9.12 -1.51
CA VAL A 256 16.00 -7.74 -1.60
C VAL A 256 17.15 -7.64 -2.61
N VAL A 257 17.13 -6.60 -3.44
CA VAL A 257 18.18 -6.31 -4.42
C VAL A 257 18.65 -4.88 -4.21
N HIS A 258 19.94 -4.66 -3.93
CA HIS A 258 20.49 -3.31 -3.86
C HIS A 258 21.17 -2.93 -5.18
N VAL A 259 20.81 -1.75 -5.70
CA VAL A 259 21.38 -1.19 -6.93
C VAL A 259 21.75 0.27 -6.74
N THR A 260 22.70 0.74 -7.54
CA THR A 260 23.04 2.16 -7.65
C THR A 260 22.86 2.58 -9.09
N VAL A 261 22.12 3.67 -9.32
CA VAL A 261 21.93 4.27 -10.64
C VAL A 261 22.91 5.43 -10.83
N ASP A 262 23.43 5.59 -12.04
CA ASP A 262 24.51 6.55 -12.36
C ASP A 262 23.95 7.91 -12.81
N HIS A 263 23.11 8.50 -11.96
CA HIS A 263 22.62 9.86 -12.07
C HIS A 263 22.23 10.42 -10.70
N THR A 264 21.98 11.72 -10.64
CA THR A 264 21.45 12.40 -9.45
C THR A 264 19.98 12.06 -9.24
N TYR A 265 19.51 12.08 -8.01
CA TYR A 265 18.12 11.75 -7.69
C TYR A 265 17.15 12.79 -8.29
N GLY A 266 17.45 14.08 -8.21
CA GLY A 266 16.64 15.10 -8.90
C GLY A 266 15.26 15.39 -8.29
N ASN A 267 14.82 14.65 -7.25
CA ASN A 267 13.49 14.77 -6.63
C ASN A 267 12.34 14.78 -7.66
N PRO A 268 12.20 13.70 -8.45
CA PRO A 268 11.16 13.65 -9.47
C PRO A 268 9.78 13.78 -8.82
N ASP A 269 8.86 14.49 -9.49
CA ASP A 269 7.48 14.62 -9.05
C ASP A 269 6.63 13.53 -9.74
N PRO A 270 6.34 12.39 -9.08
CA PRO A 270 5.55 11.31 -9.66
C PRO A 270 4.11 11.74 -10.05
N PHE A 271 3.63 12.85 -9.50
CA PHE A 271 2.30 13.39 -9.77
C PHE A 271 2.34 14.66 -10.61
N GLY A 272 3.53 15.06 -11.06
CA GLY A 272 3.77 16.04 -12.11
C GLY A 272 3.32 15.50 -13.47
N ASN A 273 3.07 16.39 -14.44
CA ASN A 273 2.57 15.98 -15.75
C ASN A 273 3.67 15.22 -16.52
N GLN A 274 3.59 13.88 -16.50
CA GLN A 274 4.52 12.98 -17.20
C GLN A 274 5.97 13.39 -16.97
N ASP A 275 6.36 13.51 -15.69
CA ASP A 275 7.73 13.82 -15.33
C ASP A 275 8.64 12.73 -15.91
N PRO A 276 9.39 13.02 -16.99
CA PRO A 276 10.17 12.01 -17.67
C PRO A 276 11.30 11.48 -16.78
N ASP A 277 11.69 12.25 -15.76
CA ASP A 277 12.76 11.87 -14.83
C ASP A 277 12.23 10.80 -13.85
N TYR A 278 10.98 10.90 -13.36
CA TYR A 278 10.39 9.89 -12.48
C TYR A 278 10.33 8.49 -13.12
N VAL A 279 9.70 8.42 -14.31
CA VAL A 279 9.53 7.14 -15.02
C VAL A 279 10.90 6.55 -15.29
N LYS A 280 11.85 7.38 -15.72
CA LYS A 280 13.20 6.94 -16.03
C LYS A 280 13.92 6.36 -14.80
N ASP A 281 13.77 6.96 -13.62
CA ASP A 281 14.38 6.44 -12.37
C ASP A 281 13.85 5.03 -12.04
N MET A 282 12.56 4.81 -12.21
CA MET A 282 11.94 3.49 -12.04
C MET A 282 12.43 2.47 -13.07
N GLU A 283 12.52 2.87 -14.35
CA GLU A 283 13.05 2.03 -15.42
C GLU A 283 14.52 1.64 -15.16
N ASP A 284 15.37 2.61 -14.81
CA ASP A 284 16.78 2.39 -14.53
C ASP A 284 16.99 1.47 -13.32
N ALA A 285 16.20 1.64 -12.26
CA ALA A 285 16.23 0.79 -11.07
C ALA A 285 15.86 -0.67 -11.40
N ILE A 286 14.77 -0.89 -12.14
CA ILE A 286 14.33 -2.24 -12.55
C ILE A 286 15.35 -2.87 -13.50
N GLN A 287 15.89 -2.09 -14.43
CA GLN A 287 16.90 -2.56 -15.38
C GLN A 287 18.22 -2.92 -14.69
N ALA A 288 18.61 -2.20 -13.64
CA ALA A 288 19.75 -2.55 -12.80
C ALA A 288 19.48 -3.85 -12.01
N ALA A 289 18.28 -4.00 -11.45
CA ALA A 289 17.88 -5.20 -10.70
C ALA A 289 17.79 -6.47 -11.58
N ALA A 290 17.49 -6.32 -12.87
CA ALA A 290 17.41 -7.43 -13.84
C ALA A 290 18.74 -8.19 -14.03
N GLN A 291 19.86 -7.67 -13.52
CA GLN A 291 21.14 -8.40 -13.46
C GLN A 291 21.15 -9.51 -12.40
N TYR A 292 20.28 -9.40 -11.41
CA TYR A 292 20.20 -10.30 -10.25
C TYR A 292 18.90 -11.11 -10.20
N VAL A 293 17.91 -10.73 -11.01
CA VAL A 293 16.58 -11.34 -11.03
C VAL A 293 16.16 -11.64 -12.46
N ASP A 294 15.75 -12.88 -12.71
CA ASP A 294 15.01 -13.21 -13.92
C ASP A 294 13.52 -12.94 -13.70
N PHE A 295 13.03 -11.77 -14.14
CA PHE A 295 11.62 -11.42 -14.00
C PHE A 295 10.68 -12.39 -14.74
N SER A 296 11.14 -13.04 -15.81
CA SER A 296 10.29 -13.93 -16.60
C SER A 296 9.87 -15.20 -15.87
N GLN A 297 10.54 -15.55 -14.76
CA GLN A 297 10.12 -16.68 -13.93
C GLN A 297 8.80 -16.41 -13.19
N TYR A 298 8.40 -15.14 -13.07
CA TYR A 298 7.18 -14.71 -12.40
C TYR A 298 6.00 -14.48 -13.35
N ASP A 299 6.21 -14.52 -14.67
CA ASP A 299 5.12 -14.64 -15.66
C ASP A 299 4.61 -16.09 -15.62
N THR A 300 3.74 -16.38 -14.66
CA THR A 300 3.33 -17.75 -14.31
C THR A 300 2.21 -18.28 -15.21
N ASP A 301 1.46 -17.40 -15.87
CA ASP A 301 0.42 -17.77 -16.82
C ASP A 301 0.87 -17.68 -18.29
N GLY A 302 2.02 -17.05 -18.56
CA GLY A 302 2.71 -17.03 -19.85
C GLY A 302 2.12 -16.02 -20.83
N ASP A 303 1.48 -14.95 -20.34
CA ASP A 303 0.91 -13.88 -21.16
C ASP A 303 1.93 -12.82 -21.61
N GLY A 304 3.17 -12.92 -21.13
CA GLY A 304 4.28 -12.02 -21.43
C GLY A 304 4.40 -10.85 -20.45
N LYS A 305 3.63 -10.84 -19.36
CA LYS A 305 3.67 -9.81 -18.33
C LYS A 305 3.87 -10.42 -16.96
N VAL A 306 4.33 -9.59 -16.03
CA VAL A 306 4.33 -9.89 -14.60
C VAL A 306 3.26 -9.01 -13.96
N GLU A 307 2.18 -9.65 -13.53
CA GLU A 307 1.03 -9.00 -12.93
C GLU A 307 1.05 -9.06 -11.40
N ALA A 308 0.19 -8.25 -10.76
CA ALA A 308 0.15 -8.09 -9.31
C ALA A 308 -0.23 -9.37 -8.53
N ASN A 309 -0.84 -10.35 -9.18
CA ASN A 309 -1.15 -11.67 -8.62
C ASN A 309 0.04 -12.65 -8.73
N GLU A 310 1.15 -12.26 -9.34
CA GLU A 310 2.30 -13.13 -9.62
C GLU A 310 3.58 -12.67 -8.91
N LEU A 311 3.84 -11.36 -8.86
CA LEU A 311 4.96 -10.76 -8.13
C LEU A 311 4.54 -9.40 -7.57
N GLY A 312 4.77 -9.19 -6.27
CA GLY A 312 4.85 -7.84 -5.71
C GLY A 312 6.20 -7.21 -6.06
N LEU A 313 6.20 -6.02 -6.64
CA LEU A 313 7.42 -5.26 -6.91
C LEU A 313 7.45 -4.02 -6.03
N GLY A 314 8.28 -4.04 -4.99
CA GLY A 314 8.58 -2.88 -4.15
C GLY A 314 9.89 -2.23 -4.58
N VAL A 315 9.94 -0.91 -4.50
CA VAL A 315 11.13 -0.09 -4.73
C VAL A 315 11.34 0.80 -3.52
N VAL A 316 12.57 0.87 -3.04
CA VAL A 316 12.97 1.72 -1.92
C VAL A 316 14.00 2.70 -2.44
N PHE A 317 13.61 3.97 -2.56
CA PHE A 317 14.55 5.04 -2.91
C PHE A 317 15.29 5.49 -1.65
N ALA A 318 16.61 5.68 -1.75
CA ALA A 318 17.38 6.40 -0.74
C ALA A 318 16.76 7.79 -0.46
N GLY A 319 17.01 8.39 0.69
CA GLY A 319 16.38 9.66 1.09
C GLY A 319 15.19 9.48 2.04
N TYR A 320 14.27 10.45 2.06
CA TYR A 320 13.26 10.64 3.11
C TYR A 320 11.81 10.66 2.61
N GLU A 321 10.91 10.08 3.40
CA GLU A 321 9.47 10.02 3.13
C GLU A 321 8.83 11.42 3.14
N ALA A 322 8.40 11.90 1.98
CA ALA A 322 7.83 13.23 1.83
C ALA A 322 6.49 13.39 2.57
N ALA A 323 5.72 12.30 2.74
CA ALA A 323 4.44 12.31 3.46
C ALA A 323 4.59 12.74 4.94
N THR A 324 5.79 12.60 5.51
CA THR A 324 6.09 13.03 6.89
C THR A 324 6.19 14.55 7.06
N GLY A 325 6.36 15.28 5.95
CA GLY A 325 6.53 16.74 5.95
C GLY A 325 7.94 17.22 6.30
N VAL A 326 8.92 16.33 6.55
CA VAL A 326 10.32 16.71 6.81
C VAL A 326 11.27 15.95 5.90
N ILE A 327 11.95 16.70 5.04
CA ILE A 327 13.12 16.26 4.30
C ILE A 327 14.30 17.10 4.80
N PRO A 328 15.28 16.50 5.49
CA PRO A 328 16.44 17.22 6.00
C PRO A 328 17.20 17.97 4.89
N THR A 329 17.80 19.10 5.25
CA THR A 329 18.54 19.93 4.27
C THR A 329 19.66 19.14 3.60
N GLY A 330 19.69 19.19 2.26
CA GLY A 330 20.68 18.49 1.46
C GLY A 330 20.33 17.03 1.15
N HIS A 331 19.16 16.57 1.59
CA HIS A 331 18.62 15.27 1.24
C HIS A 331 17.44 15.38 0.27
N HIS A 332 17.18 14.25 -0.35
CA HIS A 332 16.09 14.04 -1.30
C HIS A 332 14.94 13.24 -0.66
N GLY A 333 13.80 13.18 -1.34
CA GLY A 333 12.65 12.44 -0.84
C GLY A 333 11.60 12.17 -1.89
N ILE A 334 10.74 11.21 -1.59
CA ILE A 334 9.58 10.85 -2.41
C ILE A 334 8.41 10.54 -1.48
N TRP A 335 7.19 10.80 -1.95
CA TRP A 335 5.99 10.38 -1.25
C TRP A 335 5.73 8.92 -1.59
N SER A 336 5.66 8.02 -0.60
CA SER A 336 5.38 6.60 -0.86
C SER A 336 4.05 6.41 -1.59
N HIS A 337 4.04 5.57 -2.63
CA HIS A 337 2.83 5.32 -3.41
C HIS A 337 2.93 4.02 -4.24
N GLN A 338 1.79 3.50 -4.67
CA GLN A 338 1.64 2.47 -5.69
C GLN A 338 1.33 3.10 -7.04
N TYR A 339 1.95 2.59 -8.11
CA TYR A 339 1.59 3.02 -9.46
C TYR A 339 1.76 1.95 -10.53
N SER A 340 1.38 2.31 -11.76
CA SER A 340 1.35 1.42 -12.92
C SER A 340 2.03 2.09 -14.11
N PHE A 341 2.96 1.38 -14.75
CA PHE A 341 3.56 1.85 -16.01
C PHE A 341 2.50 2.02 -17.10
N THR A 342 1.45 1.18 -17.08
CA THR A 342 0.37 1.29 -18.06
C THR A 342 -0.46 2.55 -17.85
N GLU A 343 -0.66 2.98 -16.60
CA GLU A 343 -1.38 4.23 -16.28
C GLU A 343 -0.54 5.46 -16.63
N GLU A 344 0.77 5.40 -16.39
CA GLU A 344 1.66 6.54 -16.59
C GLU A 344 2.04 6.76 -18.05
N VAL A 345 2.49 5.70 -18.74
CA VAL A 345 3.06 5.78 -20.10
C VAL A 345 2.30 4.96 -21.14
N GLY A 346 1.20 4.30 -20.77
CA GLY A 346 0.31 3.61 -21.69
C GLY A 346 0.69 2.16 -22.04
N SER A 347 1.76 1.62 -21.46
CA SER A 347 2.18 0.22 -21.65
C SER A 347 2.98 -0.31 -20.45
N PRO A 348 3.04 -1.65 -20.24
CA PRO A 348 3.98 -2.26 -19.32
C PRO A 348 5.43 -1.89 -19.63
N TYR A 349 6.29 -1.84 -18.62
CA TYR A 349 7.72 -1.63 -18.82
C TYR A 349 8.41 -2.94 -19.22
N GLU A 350 9.03 -2.96 -20.39
CA GLU A 350 9.60 -4.16 -20.99
C GLU A 350 11.04 -4.42 -20.50
N VAL A 351 11.21 -5.40 -19.62
CA VAL A 351 12.51 -5.80 -19.07
C VAL A 351 13.11 -6.93 -19.89
N SER A 352 14.41 -6.85 -20.19
CA SER A 352 15.12 -7.92 -20.90
C SER A 352 15.32 -9.14 -20.00
N THR A 353 15.02 -10.33 -20.53
CA THR A 353 15.19 -11.60 -19.82
C THR A 353 16.57 -12.21 -20.10
N PRO A 354 17.12 -13.04 -19.20
CA PRO A 354 18.38 -13.76 -19.44
C PRO A 354 18.35 -14.66 -20.69
N SER A 355 17.15 -15.09 -21.11
CA SER A 355 16.95 -15.90 -22.31
C SER A 355 16.99 -15.13 -23.64
N GLY A 356 17.12 -13.80 -23.58
CA GLY A 356 17.11 -12.91 -24.75
C GLY A 356 15.71 -12.47 -25.21
N GLY A 357 14.65 -12.86 -24.50
CA GLY A 357 13.29 -12.32 -24.65
C GLY A 357 13.04 -11.09 -23.77
N LYS A 358 11.78 -10.65 -23.68
CA LYS A 358 11.32 -9.57 -22.80
C LYS A 358 10.09 -10.01 -22.01
N VAL A 359 9.87 -9.38 -20.86
CA VAL A 359 8.65 -9.52 -20.05
C VAL A 359 8.22 -8.13 -19.56
N GLY A 360 6.92 -7.85 -19.59
CA GLY A 360 6.37 -6.56 -19.21
C GLY A 360 6.07 -6.47 -17.71
N ILE A 361 6.61 -5.47 -17.01
CA ILE A 361 6.25 -5.16 -15.63
C ILE A 361 5.10 -4.17 -15.61
N VAL A 362 4.01 -4.51 -14.91
CA VAL A 362 2.77 -3.71 -14.94
C VAL A 362 2.69 -2.70 -13.81
N ARG A 363 2.85 -3.16 -12.55
CA ARG A 363 2.67 -2.36 -11.33
C ARG A 363 3.89 -2.43 -10.44
N TYR A 364 4.09 -1.38 -9.67
CA TYR A 364 5.10 -1.30 -8.63
C TYR A 364 4.58 -0.48 -7.45
N ILE A 365 5.33 -0.55 -6.36
CA ILE A 365 5.20 0.31 -5.21
C ILE A 365 6.55 0.97 -4.98
N VAL A 366 6.55 2.24 -4.58
CA VAL A 366 7.75 2.94 -4.15
C VAL A 366 7.57 3.47 -2.72
N GLN A 367 8.65 3.41 -1.94
CA GLN A 367 8.76 4.11 -0.66
C GLN A 367 10.15 4.72 -0.50
N SER A 368 10.29 5.66 0.45
CA SER A 368 11.61 6.14 0.87
C SER A 368 12.29 5.21 1.86
N GLU A 369 13.62 5.25 1.92
CA GLU A 369 14.44 4.46 2.84
C GLU A 369 14.37 4.98 4.29
N ASN A 370 14.23 6.28 4.47
CA ASN A 370 14.15 6.93 5.77
C ASN A 370 12.84 7.69 5.94
N GLU A 371 12.48 7.91 7.19
CA GLU A 371 11.42 8.81 7.63
C GLU A 371 12.02 9.79 8.64
N SER A 372 11.44 10.98 8.72
CA SER A 372 11.79 12.01 9.69
C SER A 372 10.53 12.76 10.11
N MET A 373 10.26 12.86 11.42
CA MET A 373 9.10 13.60 11.93
C MET A 373 9.52 14.85 12.69
N SER A 374 10.81 15.19 12.65
CA SER A 374 11.41 16.36 13.28
C SER A 374 12.83 16.60 12.75
N GLU A 375 13.28 17.85 12.76
CA GLU A 375 14.61 18.18 12.28
C GLU A 375 15.71 17.47 13.08
N GLY A 376 16.66 16.85 12.37
CA GLY A 376 17.72 16.04 12.96
C GLY A 376 17.30 14.63 13.38
N GLU A 377 16.04 14.24 13.17
CA GLU A 377 15.58 12.86 13.30
C GLU A 377 15.79 12.10 11.98
N GLN A 378 16.35 10.91 12.08
CA GLN A 378 16.42 9.94 10.99
C GLN A 378 16.11 8.57 11.55
N HIS A 379 15.16 7.87 10.94
CA HIS A 379 14.93 6.46 11.19
C HIS A 379 14.64 5.73 9.88
N GLN A 380 15.01 4.44 9.81
CA GLN A 380 14.62 3.58 8.71
C GLN A 380 13.08 3.61 8.58
N SER A 381 12.58 3.77 7.36
CA SER A 381 11.16 3.68 7.08
C SER A 381 10.62 2.34 7.52
N GLY A 382 9.47 2.38 8.17
CA GLY A 382 8.85 1.19 8.74
C GLY A 382 8.13 0.34 7.69
N ILE A 383 7.31 -0.59 8.19
CA ILE A 383 6.38 -1.35 7.32
C ILE A 383 5.07 -0.59 7.05
N GLY A 384 4.91 0.64 7.53
CA GLY A 384 3.67 1.41 7.45
C GLY A 384 3.30 1.77 6.02
N ALA A 385 4.19 2.50 5.33
CA ALA A 385 4.05 2.87 3.92
C ALA A 385 3.88 1.64 3.04
N LEU A 386 4.89 0.78 2.97
CA LEU A 386 4.80 -0.41 2.12
C LEU A 386 3.62 -1.33 2.47
N GLY A 387 3.28 -1.46 3.75
CA GLY A 387 2.14 -2.26 4.19
C GLY A 387 0.81 -1.75 3.63
N HIS A 388 0.63 -0.43 3.63
CA HIS A 388 -0.49 0.30 3.04
C HIS A 388 -0.52 0.15 1.51
N GLU A 389 0.61 0.44 0.85
CA GLU A 389 0.69 0.37 -0.62
C GLU A 389 0.49 -1.04 -1.19
N LEU A 390 0.96 -2.07 -0.48
CA LEU A 390 0.67 -3.46 -0.84
C LEU A 390 -0.82 -3.79 -0.71
N GLY A 391 -1.58 -3.01 0.08
CA GLY A 391 -3.02 -3.10 0.20
C GLY A 391 -3.69 -2.69 -1.11
N HIS A 392 -3.31 -1.51 -1.64
CA HIS A 392 -3.73 -1.05 -2.98
C HIS A 392 -3.29 -2.00 -4.08
N PHE A 393 -2.10 -2.59 -3.95
CA PHE A 393 -1.60 -3.59 -4.87
C PHE A 393 -2.55 -4.80 -4.96
N LEU A 394 -3.17 -5.18 -3.84
CA LEU A 394 -4.20 -6.23 -3.77
C LEU A 394 -5.63 -5.73 -4.02
N GLY A 395 -5.84 -4.42 -4.21
CA GLY A 395 -7.13 -3.81 -4.55
C GLY A 395 -7.93 -3.30 -3.34
N MET A 396 -7.29 -3.01 -2.21
CA MET A 396 -7.91 -2.27 -1.11
C MET A 396 -7.95 -0.75 -1.44
N PRO A 397 -9.03 -0.03 -1.14
CA PRO A 397 -9.10 1.42 -1.28
C PRO A 397 -8.50 2.13 -0.06
N ASP A 398 -8.27 3.44 -0.20
CA ASP A 398 -8.11 4.31 0.96
C ASP A 398 -9.40 4.53 1.73
N LEU A 399 -9.26 4.64 3.04
CA LEU A 399 -10.35 4.87 3.99
C LEU A 399 -10.25 6.23 4.69
N TYR A 400 -9.19 7.00 4.40
CA TYR A 400 -9.07 8.39 4.81
C TYR A 400 -9.80 9.33 3.83
N SER A 401 -10.03 10.57 4.26
CA SER A 401 -10.64 11.60 3.41
C SER A 401 -9.59 12.15 2.43
N THR A 402 -9.79 11.93 1.13
CA THR A 402 -8.91 12.42 0.05
C THR A 402 -9.26 13.85 -0.40
N THR A 403 -10.19 14.51 0.29
CA THR A 403 -10.65 15.87 -0.05
C THR A 403 -10.18 16.91 0.95
N SER A 404 -9.87 18.11 0.47
CA SER A 404 -9.50 19.28 1.30
C SER A 404 -10.66 19.85 2.13
N ASP A 405 -11.89 19.47 1.81
CA ASP A 405 -13.09 20.12 2.32
C ASP A 405 -13.48 19.50 3.64
N SER A 406 -13.69 20.33 4.67
CA SER A 406 -14.12 19.90 5.99
C SER A 406 -15.57 19.37 5.97
N GLY A 407 -15.72 18.13 5.53
CA GLY A 407 -17.00 17.51 5.21
C GLY A 407 -17.66 16.83 6.41
N ALA A 408 -18.98 16.61 6.32
CA ALA A 408 -19.72 15.84 7.32
C ALA A 408 -19.18 14.40 7.51
N TRP A 409 -18.40 13.90 6.55
CA TRP A 409 -17.87 12.54 6.51
C TRP A 409 -16.48 12.40 7.14
N ASP A 410 -15.74 13.49 7.41
CA ASP A 410 -14.39 13.42 7.98
C ASP A 410 -14.37 12.73 9.36
N ASN A 411 -15.46 12.87 10.13
CA ASN A 411 -15.62 12.21 11.43
C ASN A 411 -15.87 10.69 11.33
N TYR A 412 -16.02 10.14 10.12
CA TYR A 412 -16.31 8.73 9.88
C TYR A 412 -15.13 7.97 9.25
N SER A 413 -13.98 8.63 9.07
CA SER A 413 -12.71 7.95 8.74
C SER A 413 -12.35 6.92 9.81
N THR A 414 -11.68 5.84 9.39
CA THR A 414 -11.22 4.79 10.31
C THR A 414 -10.04 5.24 11.16
N MET A 415 -9.37 6.32 10.77
CA MET A 415 -8.21 6.90 11.44
C MET A 415 -7.16 5.82 11.71
N TYR A 416 -6.52 5.87 12.87
CA TYR A 416 -5.54 4.89 13.32
C TYR A 416 -6.10 3.48 13.53
N LEU A 417 -7.36 3.18 13.19
CA LEU A 417 -7.89 1.83 13.26
C LEU A 417 -7.50 1.00 12.03
N SER A 418 -7.40 1.56 10.82
CA SER A 418 -6.97 0.81 9.64
C SER A 418 -5.62 1.28 9.10
N ILE A 419 -4.80 0.35 8.63
CA ILE A 419 -3.60 0.71 7.87
C ILE A 419 -3.93 1.39 6.55
N MET A 420 -5.12 1.18 5.97
CA MET A 420 -5.62 1.90 4.78
C MET A 420 -6.09 3.34 5.09
N ASP A 421 -5.62 3.88 6.23
CA ASP A 421 -5.90 5.20 6.78
C ASP A 421 -4.67 5.56 7.65
N TYR A 422 -4.82 6.36 8.70
CA TYR A 422 -3.70 6.75 9.57
C TYR A 422 -3.08 5.62 10.39
N GLY A 423 -3.59 4.40 10.32
CA GLY A 423 -3.01 3.23 10.98
C GLY A 423 -1.61 2.88 10.46
N SER A 424 -1.23 3.32 9.27
CA SER A 424 0.15 3.21 8.73
C SER A 424 1.18 3.92 9.62
N TYR A 425 0.79 4.99 10.32
CA TYR A 425 1.62 5.71 11.29
C TYR A 425 1.49 5.20 12.74
N GLY A 426 0.92 4.01 12.93
CA GLY A 426 0.75 3.41 14.25
C GLY A 426 2.05 3.34 15.04
N LYS A 427 1.97 3.61 16.35
CA LYS A 427 3.11 3.50 17.28
C LYS A 427 2.69 2.74 18.53
N THR A 428 3.60 1.93 19.06
CA THR A 428 3.48 1.37 20.42
C THR A 428 3.54 2.48 21.47
N THR A 429 3.16 2.15 22.71
CA THR A 429 3.34 3.04 23.86
C THR A 429 4.81 3.38 24.15
N SER A 430 5.75 2.56 23.68
CA SER A 430 7.19 2.82 23.73
C SER A 430 7.72 3.63 22.54
N GLY A 431 6.86 4.05 21.61
CA GLY A 431 7.22 4.88 20.45
C GLY A 431 7.76 4.10 19.24
N GLU A 432 7.85 2.77 19.32
CA GLU A 432 8.21 1.92 18.18
C GLU A 432 7.09 1.95 17.13
N TYR A 433 7.43 2.29 15.88
CA TYR A 433 6.51 2.24 14.75
C TYR A 433 5.98 0.83 14.55
N ARG A 434 4.66 0.69 14.65
CA ARG A 434 3.92 -0.54 14.42
C ARG A 434 2.56 -0.18 13.84
N PRO A 435 2.33 -0.39 12.54
CA PRO A 435 1.05 -0.07 11.96
C PRO A 435 -0.05 -0.92 12.56
N THR A 436 -1.28 -0.41 12.53
CA THR A 436 -2.45 -1.19 12.91
C THR A 436 -2.81 -2.20 11.81
N PHE A 437 -3.65 -3.18 12.14
CA PHE A 437 -4.12 -4.14 11.16
C PHE A 437 -5.14 -3.53 10.19
N PHE A 438 -5.32 -4.19 9.04
CA PHE A 438 -6.46 -3.92 8.15
C PHE A 438 -7.79 -4.07 8.89
N ASP A 439 -8.78 -3.28 8.49
CA ASP A 439 -10.15 -3.38 8.97
C ASP A 439 -10.94 -4.49 8.26
N PRO A 440 -12.10 -4.89 8.81
CA PRO A 440 -12.87 -5.98 8.27
C PRO A 440 -13.48 -5.64 6.90
N TYR A 441 -13.66 -4.36 6.57
CA TYR A 441 -14.18 -3.94 5.26
C TYR A 441 -13.19 -4.30 4.15
N ASP A 442 -11.87 -4.19 4.39
CA ASP A 442 -10.85 -4.66 3.44
C ASP A 442 -10.58 -6.17 3.54
N ARG A 443 -10.54 -6.71 4.76
CA ARG A 443 -10.24 -8.15 4.97
C ARG A 443 -11.34 -9.06 4.41
N TYR A 444 -12.60 -8.66 4.46
CA TYR A 444 -13.71 -9.55 4.07
C TYR A 444 -13.76 -9.85 2.55
N PRO A 445 -13.73 -8.85 1.64
CA PRO A 445 -13.72 -9.10 0.20
C PRO A 445 -12.53 -9.91 -0.30
N LEU A 446 -11.35 -9.75 0.31
CA LEU A 446 -10.16 -10.53 -0.05
C LEU A 446 -10.22 -12.00 0.42
N GLY A 447 -11.18 -12.34 1.27
CA GLY A 447 -11.32 -13.67 1.87
C GLY A 447 -10.38 -13.92 3.06
N TYR A 448 -9.79 -12.87 3.62
CA TYR A 448 -8.91 -12.93 4.80
C TYR A 448 -9.70 -13.35 6.04
N ILE A 449 -10.91 -12.81 6.19
CA ILE A 449 -11.82 -13.18 7.28
C ILE A 449 -13.13 -13.77 6.75
N THR A 450 -13.90 -14.36 7.64
CA THR A 450 -15.25 -14.87 7.32
C THR A 450 -16.16 -14.51 8.48
N PRO A 451 -16.71 -13.29 8.50
CA PRO A 451 -17.54 -12.80 9.60
C PRO A 451 -18.79 -13.67 9.77
N GLU A 452 -19.20 -13.91 11.02
CA GLU A 452 -20.44 -14.62 11.32
C GLU A 452 -21.65 -13.71 11.09
N GLU A 453 -22.62 -14.14 10.29
CA GLU A 453 -23.81 -13.34 10.00
C GLU A 453 -24.80 -13.36 11.18
N ILE A 454 -25.11 -12.18 11.71
CA ILE A 454 -26.12 -11.99 12.74
C ILE A 454 -27.49 -11.81 12.08
N THR A 455 -28.37 -12.78 12.27
CA THR A 455 -29.73 -12.81 11.71
C THR A 455 -30.83 -12.80 12.77
N LYS A 456 -30.46 -12.78 14.06
CA LYS A 456 -31.39 -12.88 15.19
C LYS A 456 -30.94 -12.00 16.34
N ASP A 457 -31.91 -11.52 17.10
CA ASP A 457 -31.65 -10.81 18.35
C ASP A 457 -30.90 -11.70 19.34
N GLY A 458 -29.89 -11.16 20.01
CA GLY A 458 -29.09 -11.91 20.97
C GLY A 458 -27.87 -11.16 21.48
N THR A 459 -27.07 -11.87 22.27
CA THR A 459 -25.76 -11.41 22.75
C THR A 459 -24.67 -12.15 22.00
N TYR A 460 -23.76 -11.39 21.39
CA TYR A 460 -22.65 -11.87 20.59
C TYR A 460 -21.33 -11.36 21.19
N THR A 461 -20.27 -12.16 21.11
CA THR A 461 -18.94 -11.81 21.62
C THR A 461 -17.96 -11.77 20.46
N ALA A 462 -17.39 -10.59 20.19
CA ALA A 462 -16.29 -10.42 19.24
C ALA A 462 -14.95 -10.50 20.00
N THR A 463 -13.96 -11.12 19.38
CA THR A 463 -12.61 -11.30 19.94
C THR A 463 -11.60 -10.66 19.00
N SER A 464 -10.56 -10.05 19.57
CA SER A 464 -9.53 -9.37 18.78
C SER A 464 -8.50 -10.34 18.21
N GLU A 465 -7.65 -9.83 17.33
CA GLU A 465 -6.59 -10.57 16.66
C GLU A 465 -5.60 -11.23 17.63
N THR A 466 -5.44 -10.62 18.81
CA THR A 466 -4.50 -11.09 19.85
C THR A 466 -5.16 -11.96 20.91
N ASP A 467 -6.48 -12.19 20.81
CA ASP A 467 -7.19 -13.04 21.75
C ASP A 467 -6.78 -14.51 21.58
N SER A 468 -6.50 -15.17 22.70
CA SER A 468 -6.16 -16.60 22.74
C SER A 468 -7.23 -17.53 22.17
N ALA A 469 -8.49 -17.08 22.10
CA ALA A 469 -9.61 -17.80 21.49
C ALA A 469 -9.62 -17.70 19.95
N GLY A 470 -8.76 -16.86 19.36
CA GLY A 470 -8.73 -16.53 17.95
C GLY A 470 -9.64 -15.35 17.59
N TYR A 471 -9.41 -14.73 16.44
CA TYR A 471 -10.19 -13.60 15.94
C TYR A 471 -11.64 -14.00 15.63
N LYS A 472 -12.60 -13.16 16.04
CA LYS A 472 -14.02 -13.36 15.74
C LYS A 472 -14.70 -12.05 15.42
N SER A 473 -15.14 -11.92 14.17
CA SER A 473 -15.93 -10.79 13.67
C SER A 473 -17.34 -11.20 13.23
N TYR A 474 -18.21 -10.22 13.08
CA TYR A 474 -19.60 -10.40 12.66
C TYR A 474 -19.98 -9.48 11.51
N ILE A 475 -21.00 -9.89 10.77
CA ILE A 475 -21.65 -9.07 9.74
C ILE A 475 -23.16 -8.97 10.03
N ILE A 476 -23.71 -7.77 9.95
CA ILE A 476 -25.16 -7.51 9.99
C ILE A 476 -25.56 -6.98 8.62
N LYS A 477 -26.32 -7.76 7.86
CA LYS A 477 -26.79 -7.35 6.54
C LYS A 477 -28.10 -6.58 6.65
N VAL A 478 -28.12 -5.37 6.10
CA VAL A 478 -29.33 -4.55 5.94
C VAL A 478 -29.97 -4.87 4.59
N SER A 479 -29.15 -5.07 3.56
CA SER A 479 -29.54 -5.52 2.22
C SER A 479 -28.41 -6.30 1.55
N ASP A 480 -28.54 -6.60 0.26
CA ASP A 480 -27.49 -7.25 -0.53
C ASP A 480 -26.26 -6.35 -0.75
N THR A 481 -26.41 -5.03 -0.59
CA THR A 481 -25.36 -4.02 -0.85
C THR A 481 -25.03 -3.15 0.36
N GLU A 482 -25.71 -3.35 1.48
CA GLU A 482 -25.54 -2.54 2.70
C GLU A 482 -25.44 -3.45 3.92
N TYR A 483 -24.37 -3.29 4.69
CA TYR A 483 -24.10 -4.11 5.86
C TYR A 483 -23.19 -3.37 6.85
N TYR A 484 -23.21 -3.84 8.10
CA TYR A 484 -22.24 -3.47 9.13
C TYR A 484 -21.27 -4.62 9.34
N LEU A 485 -19.99 -4.31 9.50
CA LEU A 485 -18.97 -5.24 9.99
C LEU A 485 -18.61 -4.86 11.43
N ILE A 486 -18.48 -5.87 12.28
CA ILE A 486 -18.20 -5.70 13.69
C ILE A 486 -16.95 -6.49 14.03
N GLU A 487 -15.97 -5.82 14.62
CA GLU A 487 -14.76 -6.42 15.14
C GLU A 487 -14.43 -5.86 16.53
N ASN A 488 -13.51 -6.54 17.23
CA ASN A 488 -12.89 -6.02 18.43
C ASN A 488 -11.42 -5.70 18.15
N ARG A 489 -10.99 -4.48 18.45
CA ARG A 489 -9.63 -3.94 18.19
C ARG A 489 -8.72 -3.91 19.42
N GLN A 490 -9.22 -4.36 20.58
CA GLN A 490 -8.49 -4.31 21.86
C GLN A 490 -7.23 -5.16 21.90
#